data_AF-A0A1I1RQ06-F1
#
_entry.id   AF-A0A1I1RQ06-F1
#
_cell.length_a   1.000
_cell.length_b   1.000
_cell.length_c   1.000
_cell.angle_alpha   90.00
_cell.angle_beta   90.00
_cell.angle_gamma   90.00
#
_symmetry.space_group_name_H-M   'P 1'
#
loop_
_entity.id
_entity.type
_entity.pdbx_description
1 polymer ?
#
loop_
_entity_poly.entity_id
_entity_poly.type
_entity_poly.pdbx_seq_one_letter_code
_entity_poly.pdbx_strand_id
1 'polypeptide(L)'
;MDRLVCADGGNPDPTLMQGKEAALAKQIELDGWDYPKHLKGRLFSVVVHGDEKGTKDVRRSISDWLKFMDLAPAGPLAELDRYIGYWEPYATSPQALDKDQAMQGEVRNAAKTLRDAIIGQRKGTTIPGSDLVAPRQK
;
A
#
# COMPACT_ATOMS: atom_id res chain seq x y z
N MET A 1 -9.18 2.73 8.22
CA MET A 1 -7.86 2.80 8.89
C MET A 1 -7.55 4.27 9.09
N ASP A 2 -7.12 4.66 10.30
CA ASP A 2 -6.58 6.02 10.51
C ASP A 2 -5.26 6.15 9.73
N ARG A 3 -4.83 7.39 9.47
CA ARG A 3 -3.58 7.75 8.80
C ARG A 3 -2.46 6.86 9.35
N LEU A 4 -1.94 5.94 8.55
CA LEU A 4 -0.75 5.15 8.89
C LEU A 4 0.49 6.06 8.78
N VAL A 5 0.46 7.17 9.50
CA VAL A 5 1.56 8.12 9.67
C VAL A 5 2.79 7.36 10.14
N CYS A 6 2.63 6.35 11.01
CA CYS A 6 3.75 5.52 11.42
C CYS A 6 4.38 4.71 10.26
N ALA A 7 3.63 4.42 9.19
CA ALA A 7 4.17 3.74 8.01
C ALA A 7 4.85 4.71 7.03
N ASP A 8 4.38 5.96 6.96
CA ASP A 8 4.99 7.03 6.19
C ASP A 8 4.81 8.39 6.88
N GLY A 9 5.91 8.95 7.39
CA GLY A 9 5.90 10.23 8.12
C GLY A 9 5.82 10.14 9.63
N GLY A 10 6.15 8.97 10.16
CA GLY A 10 6.23 8.73 11.59
C GLY A 10 7.38 9.50 12.21
N ASN A 11 7.33 9.65 13.53
CA ASN A 11 8.42 10.26 14.27
C ASN A 11 9.74 9.48 14.03
N PRO A 12 10.77 10.09 13.40
CA PRO A 12 12.02 9.42 13.07
C PRO A 12 12.90 9.20 14.32
N ASP A 13 12.66 9.94 15.41
CA ASP A 13 13.32 9.75 16.70
C ASP A 13 12.33 9.25 17.75
N PRO A 14 12.29 7.93 18.04
CA PRO A 14 11.34 7.37 19.00
C PRO A 14 11.53 7.90 20.44
N THR A 15 12.62 8.60 20.74
CA THR A 15 12.88 9.17 22.07
C THR A 15 12.18 10.51 22.31
N LEU A 16 11.78 11.23 21.26
CA LEU A 16 11.02 12.49 21.35
C LEU A 16 9.71 12.37 22.14
N MET A 17 9.11 11.18 22.15
CA MET A 17 7.86 10.88 22.84
C MET A 17 8.08 10.30 24.24
N GLN A 18 9.34 10.23 24.69
CA GLN A 18 9.78 9.57 25.91
C GLN A 18 9.13 8.18 26.10
N GLY A 19 9.00 7.44 25.00
CA GLY A 19 8.19 6.23 24.92
C GLY A 19 6.81 6.49 24.30
N LYS A 20 5.72 6.29 25.06
CA LYS A 20 4.32 6.41 24.60
C LYS A 20 3.56 7.52 25.32
N GLU A 21 4.23 8.64 25.63
CA GLU A 21 3.57 9.78 26.29
C GLU A 21 2.66 10.54 25.32
N ALA A 22 1.36 10.27 25.40
CA ALA A 22 0.37 10.78 24.45
C ALA A 22 0.17 12.31 24.53
N ALA A 23 0.43 12.95 25.68
CA ALA A 23 0.35 14.40 25.81
C ALA A 23 1.46 15.10 25.02
N LEU A 24 2.69 14.57 25.11
CA LEU A 24 3.84 15.08 24.37
C LEU A 24 3.67 14.89 22.86
N ALA A 25 3.11 13.75 22.44
CA ALA A 25 2.74 13.51 21.04
C ALA A 25 1.85 14.59 20.45
N LYS A 26 0.80 14.97 21.20
CA LYS A 26 -0.14 16.01 20.79
C LYS A 26 0.52 17.37 20.73
N GLN A 27 1.41 17.68 21.69
CA GLN A 27 2.14 18.95 21.68
C GLN A 27 3.04 19.04 20.45
N ILE A 28 3.81 17.99 20.13
CA ILE A 28 4.64 17.93 18.92
C ILE A 28 3.80 18.12 17.65
N GLU A 29 2.60 17.51 17.57
CA GLU A 29 1.68 17.73 16.45
C GLU A 29 1.23 19.20 16.37
N LEU A 30 0.84 19.79 17.49
CA LEU A 30 0.38 21.19 17.57
C LEU A 30 1.50 22.21 17.31
N ASP A 31 2.75 21.86 17.62
CA ASP A 31 3.93 22.68 17.36
C ASP A 31 4.32 22.72 15.87
N GLY A 32 3.57 22.03 15.01
CA GLY A 32 3.69 22.10 13.55
C GLY A 32 4.38 20.89 12.93
N TRP A 33 3.96 19.68 13.29
CA TRP A 33 4.49 18.48 12.65
C TRP A 33 4.15 18.42 11.16
N ASP A 34 5.16 18.47 10.30
CA ASP A 34 5.02 18.57 8.82
C ASP A 34 4.61 17.27 8.11
N TYR A 35 4.41 16.16 8.84
CA TYR A 35 3.99 14.85 8.27
C TYR A 35 4.77 14.43 7.00
N PRO A 36 6.10 14.22 7.09
CA PRO A 36 6.92 13.95 5.92
C PRO A 36 6.50 12.67 5.19
N LYS A 37 6.48 12.66 3.85
CA LYS A 37 6.17 11.45 3.07
C LYS A 37 7.44 10.80 2.53
N HIS A 38 8.09 9.97 3.35
CA HIS A 38 9.31 9.23 2.99
C HIS A 38 9.13 8.23 1.84
N LEU A 39 7.92 7.75 1.61
CA LEU A 39 7.59 6.80 0.55
C LEU A 39 7.09 7.47 -0.74
N LYS A 40 6.95 8.80 -0.75
CA LYS A 40 6.49 9.57 -1.92
C LYS A 40 7.22 9.18 -3.21
N GLY A 41 6.46 8.99 -4.28
CA GLY A 41 6.95 8.68 -5.61
C GLY A 41 7.35 7.22 -5.82
N ARG A 42 7.27 6.36 -4.80
CA ARG A 42 7.49 4.92 -4.97
C ARG A 42 6.33 4.27 -5.71
N LEU A 43 6.65 3.18 -6.40
CA LEU A 43 5.69 2.34 -7.11
C LEU A 43 5.23 1.19 -6.21
N PHE A 44 3.97 0.77 -6.33
CA PHE A 44 3.44 -0.35 -5.58
C PHE A 44 2.69 -1.37 -6.44
N SER A 45 2.54 -2.57 -5.88
CA SER A 45 1.63 -3.62 -6.33
C SER A 45 0.93 -4.22 -5.10
N VAL A 46 -0.35 -4.54 -5.24
CA VAL A 46 -1.18 -5.11 -4.18
C VAL A 46 -1.89 -6.35 -4.70
N VAL A 47 -1.73 -7.45 -3.97
CA VAL A 47 -2.49 -8.68 -4.17
C VAL A 47 -3.29 -8.93 -2.90
N VAL A 48 -4.59 -9.12 -3.05
CA VAL A 48 -5.48 -9.55 -1.96
C VAL A 48 -6.16 -10.84 -2.38
N HIS A 49 -6.18 -11.82 -1.48
CA HIS A 49 -7.04 -12.98 -1.63
C HIS A 49 -7.77 -13.26 -0.33
N GLY A 50 -8.81 -14.07 -0.42
CA GLY A 50 -9.62 -14.48 0.73
C GLY A 50 -10.65 -15.50 0.29
N ASP A 51 -11.39 -16.05 1.24
CA ASP A 51 -12.16 -17.26 0.95
C ASP A 51 -13.61 -16.94 0.56
N GLU A 52 -14.20 -15.88 1.11
CA GLU A 52 -15.64 -15.62 0.94
C GLU A 52 -15.96 -14.18 0.54
N LYS A 53 -15.53 -13.19 1.32
CA LYS A 53 -15.97 -11.80 1.10
C LYS A 53 -14.90 -10.76 1.42
N GLY A 54 -14.95 -9.65 0.70
CA GLY A 54 -14.27 -8.40 1.07
C GLY A 54 -12.92 -8.17 0.40
N THR A 55 -12.43 -9.10 -0.43
CA THR A 55 -11.11 -8.98 -1.09
C THR A 55 -11.01 -7.73 -1.94
N LYS A 56 -12.05 -7.42 -2.71
CA LYS A 56 -12.17 -6.20 -3.51
C LYS A 56 -12.11 -4.91 -2.68
N ASP A 57 -12.82 -4.87 -1.57
CA ASP A 57 -12.90 -3.66 -0.73
C ASP A 57 -11.60 -3.46 0.07
N VAL A 58 -10.97 -4.55 0.52
CA VAL A 58 -9.64 -4.53 1.13
C VAL A 58 -8.60 -4.01 0.12
N ARG A 59 -8.57 -4.56 -1.11
CA ARG A 59 -7.63 -4.09 -2.14
C ARG A 59 -7.80 -2.61 -2.44
N ARG A 60 -9.05 -2.14 -2.60
CA ARG A 60 -9.36 -0.72 -2.83
C ARG A 60 -8.89 0.15 -1.66
N SER A 61 -9.21 -0.25 -0.44
CA SER A 61 -8.82 0.49 0.77
C SER A 61 -7.29 0.61 0.91
N ILE A 62 -6.55 -0.47 0.62
CA ILE A 62 -5.08 -0.44 0.63
C ILE A 62 -4.55 0.45 -0.50
N SER A 63 -5.08 0.32 -1.72
CA SER A 63 -4.67 1.13 -2.88
C SER A 63 -4.87 2.62 -2.67
N ASP A 64 -6.05 3.02 -2.18
CA ASP A 64 -6.37 4.42 -1.90
C ASP A 64 -5.48 4.97 -0.77
N TRP A 65 -5.18 4.14 0.22
CA TRP A 65 -4.27 4.50 1.29
C TRP A 65 -2.81 4.69 0.82
N LEU A 66 -2.28 3.78 -0.02
CA LEU A 66 -0.95 3.94 -0.63
C LEU A 66 -0.87 5.21 -1.49
N LYS A 67 -1.94 5.54 -2.22
CA LYS A 67 -2.03 6.76 -3.03
C LYS A 67 -2.10 8.03 -2.16
N PHE A 68 -2.74 7.98 -1.00
CA PHE A 68 -2.75 9.10 -0.04
C PHE A 68 -1.33 9.48 0.44
N MET A 69 -0.44 8.48 0.55
CA MET A 69 0.99 8.65 0.86
C MET A 69 1.83 9.04 -0.38
N ASP A 70 1.20 9.42 -1.49
CA ASP A 70 1.83 9.78 -2.76
C ASP A 70 2.66 8.65 -3.42
N LEU A 71 2.33 7.38 -3.17
CA LEU A 71 2.80 6.27 -4.00
C LEU A 71 1.89 6.09 -5.22
N ALA A 72 2.43 5.53 -6.29
CA ALA A 72 1.66 5.24 -7.51
C ALA A 72 1.55 3.73 -7.77
N PRO A 73 0.41 3.26 -8.31
CA PRO A 73 0.30 1.87 -8.74
C PRO A 73 1.25 1.62 -9.90
N ALA A 74 1.91 0.46 -9.91
CA ALA A 74 2.88 0.13 -10.95
C ALA A 74 2.27 -0.11 -12.34
N GLY A 75 0.96 -0.37 -12.41
CA GLY A 75 0.25 -0.53 -13.67
C GLY A 75 -1.03 -1.35 -13.54
N PRO A 76 -1.72 -1.62 -14.67
CA PRO A 76 -3.04 -2.27 -14.66
C PRO A 76 -3.08 -3.66 -14.03
N LEU A 77 -1.99 -4.43 -14.13
CA LEU A 77 -1.88 -5.77 -13.55
C LEU A 77 -1.28 -5.78 -12.14
N ALA A 78 -0.89 -4.61 -11.61
CA ALA A 78 -0.24 -4.51 -10.31
C ALA A 78 -1.22 -4.64 -9.14
N GLU A 79 -2.54 -4.56 -9.39
CA GLU A 79 -3.58 -4.61 -8.37
C GLU A 79 -4.54 -5.76 -8.67
N LEU A 80 -4.64 -6.72 -7.74
CA LEU A 80 -5.41 -7.95 -7.92
C LEU A 80 -6.22 -8.29 -6.66
N ASP A 81 -7.45 -8.75 -6.85
CA ASP A 81 -8.26 -9.38 -5.80
C ASP A 81 -8.89 -10.69 -6.30
N ARG A 82 -8.81 -11.77 -5.51
CA ARG A 82 -9.37 -13.09 -5.85
C ARG A 82 -10.02 -13.78 -4.66
N TYR A 83 -11.10 -14.53 -4.92
CA TYR A 83 -11.60 -15.49 -3.95
C TYR A 83 -10.99 -16.87 -4.22
N ILE A 84 -10.61 -17.58 -3.17
CA ILE A 84 -10.02 -18.93 -3.24
C ILE A 84 -10.91 -19.88 -2.45
N GLY A 85 -11.34 -20.98 -3.07
CA GLY A 85 -12.24 -21.93 -2.40
C GLY A 85 -13.54 -21.28 -1.94
N TYR A 86 -14.22 -20.52 -2.82
CA TYR A 86 -15.44 -19.79 -2.49
C TYR A 86 -16.53 -20.73 -1.96
N TRP A 87 -16.95 -20.52 -0.70
CA TRP A 87 -17.86 -21.38 0.08
C TRP A 87 -17.33 -22.79 0.41
N GLU A 88 -16.07 -23.07 0.16
CA GLU A 88 -15.42 -24.32 0.57
C GLU A 88 -14.97 -24.26 2.04
N PRO A 89 -14.73 -25.41 2.70
CA PRO A 89 -14.22 -25.43 4.06
C PRO A 89 -12.89 -24.67 4.18
N TYR A 90 -12.85 -23.71 5.12
CA TYR A 90 -11.65 -22.94 5.43
C TYR A 90 -10.41 -23.81 5.67
N ALA A 91 -10.61 -24.97 6.32
CA ALA A 91 -9.55 -25.95 6.58
C ALA A 91 -8.82 -26.46 5.32
N THR A 92 -9.46 -26.33 4.15
CA THR A 92 -8.89 -26.72 2.85
C THR A 92 -8.50 -25.54 1.94
N SER A 93 -8.74 -24.30 2.39
CA SER A 93 -8.38 -23.09 1.61
C SER A 93 -6.89 -23.01 1.25
N PRO A 94 -5.94 -23.34 2.16
CA PRO A 94 -4.52 -23.35 1.80
C PRO A 94 -4.20 -24.28 0.62
N GLN A 95 -4.77 -25.49 0.60
CA GLN A 95 -4.56 -26.45 -0.49
C GLN A 95 -5.27 -26.01 -1.78
N ALA A 96 -6.38 -25.29 -1.68
CA ALA A 96 -7.03 -24.68 -2.83
C ALA A 96 -6.13 -23.59 -3.46
N LEU A 97 -5.52 -22.74 -2.63
CA LEU A 97 -4.56 -21.73 -3.08
C LEU A 97 -3.32 -22.37 -3.75
N ASP A 98 -2.76 -23.41 -3.13
CA ASP A 98 -1.58 -24.11 -3.65
C ASP A 98 -1.83 -24.76 -5.03
N LYS A 99 -3.06 -25.19 -5.29
CA LYS A 99 -3.48 -25.80 -6.56
C LYS A 99 -3.87 -24.78 -7.63
N ASP A 100 -4.21 -23.55 -7.24
CA ASP A 100 -4.67 -22.52 -8.16
C ASP A 100 -3.50 -21.90 -8.96
N GLN A 101 -3.17 -22.56 -10.07
CA GLN A 101 -2.12 -22.12 -10.99
C GLN A 101 -2.44 -20.78 -11.67
N ALA A 102 -3.72 -20.44 -11.84
CA ALA A 102 -4.14 -19.18 -12.42
C ALA A 102 -3.84 -18.03 -11.45
N MET A 103 -4.26 -18.15 -10.19
CA MET A 103 -3.94 -17.19 -9.13
C MET A 103 -2.42 -16.98 -9.01
N GLN A 104 -1.64 -18.05 -9.00
CA GLN A 104 -0.17 -17.95 -8.98
C GLN A 104 0.39 -17.23 -10.21
N GLY A 105 -0.22 -17.43 -11.38
CA GLY A 105 0.11 -16.72 -12.62
C GLY A 105 -0.17 -15.22 -12.52
N GLU A 106 -1.31 -14.84 -11.94
CA GLU A 106 -1.69 -13.45 -11.73
C GLU A 106 -0.78 -12.75 -10.72
N VAL A 107 -0.40 -13.42 -9.64
CA VAL A 107 0.62 -12.92 -8.69
C VAL A 107 1.96 -12.68 -9.38
N ARG A 108 2.41 -13.60 -10.23
CA ARG A 108 3.63 -13.42 -11.02
C ARG A 108 3.52 -12.23 -11.96
N ASN A 109 2.36 -12.01 -12.58
CA ASN A 109 2.15 -10.86 -13.46
C ASN A 109 2.17 -9.55 -12.68
N ALA A 110 1.53 -9.48 -11.51
CA ALA A 110 1.58 -8.31 -10.64
C ALA A 110 3.03 -7.96 -10.23
N ALA A 111 3.81 -8.96 -9.83
CA ALA A 111 5.23 -8.79 -9.51
C ALA A 111 6.08 -8.34 -10.72
N LYS A 112 5.84 -8.91 -11.90
CA LYS A 112 6.51 -8.50 -13.15
C LYS A 112 6.17 -7.06 -13.53
N THR A 113 4.90 -6.67 -13.40
CA THR A 113 4.48 -5.28 -13.65
C THR A 113 5.17 -4.31 -12.71
N LEU A 114 5.27 -4.63 -11.41
CA LEU A 114 6.04 -3.82 -10.47
C LEU A 114 7.51 -3.69 -10.87
N ARG A 115 8.17 -4.81 -11.18
CA ARG A 115 9.56 -4.83 -11.65
C ARG A 115 9.75 -3.95 -12.88
N ASP A 116 8.91 -4.11 -13.90
CA ASP A 116 9.04 -3.40 -15.18
C ASP A 116 8.80 -1.89 -15.00
N ALA A 117 7.83 -1.51 -14.16
CA ALA A 117 7.58 -0.12 -13.82
C ALA A 117 8.77 0.51 -13.06
N ILE A 118 9.38 -0.20 -12.11
CA ILE A 118 10.59 0.25 -11.40
C ILE A 118 11.76 0.43 -12.38
N ILE A 119 11.95 -0.51 -13.32
CA ILE A 119 13.00 -0.38 -14.36
C ILE A 119 12.74 0.84 -15.22
N GLY A 120 11.49 1.08 -15.65
CA GLY A 120 11.10 2.27 -16.40
C GLY A 120 11.36 3.56 -15.63
N GLN A 121 10.96 3.62 -14.35
CA GLN A 121 11.18 4.76 -13.49
C GLN A 121 12.67 5.08 -13.34
N ARG A 122 13.52 4.07 -13.15
CA ARG A 122 14.99 4.23 -13.09
C ARG A 122 15.60 4.70 -14.42
N LYS A 123 14.94 4.45 -15.54
CA LYS A 123 15.32 4.96 -16.87
C LYS A 123 14.78 6.36 -17.17
N GLY A 124 14.09 7.00 -16.21
CA GLY A 124 13.55 8.35 -16.35
C GLY A 124 12.09 8.41 -16.79
N THR A 125 11.36 7.28 -16.87
CA THR A 125 9.91 7.35 -17.04
C THR A 125 9.29 7.96 -15.79
N THR A 126 8.60 9.09 -15.95
CA THR A 126 7.93 9.77 -14.85
C THR A 126 6.48 9.31 -14.72
N ILE A 127 5.95 9.39 -13.49
CA ILE A 127 4.53 9.17 -13.23
C ILE A 127 3.80 10.44 -13.67
N PRO A 128 2.73 10.36 -14.50
CA PRO A 128 1.97 11.54 -14.90
C PRO A 128 1.47 12.34 -13.70
N GLY A 129 1.70 13.65 -13.71
CA GLY A 129 1.29 14.56 -12.64
C GLY A 129 2.16 14.53 -11.39
N SER A 130 3.32 13.83 -11.40
CA SER A 130 4.23 13.78 -10.24
C SER A 130 4.82 15.14 -9.84
N ASP A 131 4.80 16.11 -10.75
CA ASP A 131 5.23 17.50 -10.57
C ASP A 131 4.14 18.41 -9.99
N LEU A 132 2.89 17.94 -9.97
CA LEU A 132 1.77 18.72 -9.45
C LEU A 132 1.79 18.74 -7.92
N VAL A 133 1.52 19.92 -7.37
CA VAL A 133 1.37 20.13 -5.92
C VAL A 133 -0.11 20.08 -5.57
N ALA A 134 -0.48 19.17 -4.67
CA ALA A 134 -1.86 19.08 -4.20
C ALA A 134 -2.26 20.37 -3.45
N PRO A 135 -3.43 20.97 -3.74
CA PRO A 135 -3.84 22.24 -3.13
C PRO A 135 -4.24 22.09 -1.66
N ARG A 136 -4.56 20.88 -1.19
CA ARG A 136 -4.85 20.57 0.21
C ARG A 136 -3.67 19.80 0.77
N GLN A 137 -2.85 20.49 1.56
CA GLN A 137 -1.74 19.93 2.32
C GLN A 137 -1.99 20.06 3.81
N LYS A 138 -1.29 19.27 4.59
CA LYS A 138 -1.20 19.37 6.03
C LYS A 138 0.26 19.55 6.39
#